data_AF-W2MZN2-F1
#
_entry.id   AF-W2MZN2-F1
#
_cell.length_a   1.000
_cell.length_b   1.000
_cell.length_c   1.000
_cell.angle_alpha   90.00
_cell.angle_beta   90.00
_cell.angle_gamma   90.00
#
_symmetry.space_group_name_H-M   'P 1'
#
loop_
_entity.id
_entity.type
_entity.pdbx_description
1 polymer ?
#
loop_
_entity_poly.entity_id
_entity_poly.type
_entity_poly.pdbx_seq_one_letter_code
_entity_poly.pdbx_strand_id
1 'polypeptide(L)'
;MHQAVALLEPWCAVLRGRLNVESRFSDNWWLSVRPPLSLLAILNREAAEIRLLREALELLSLVAIVDNEACKLLLLERCGLKLDDQFDEEFTPRFVLRFDAEHLRYSALLPSAILRQFFLGRCTSVAFQDAVSAILKPHKGRQEIVKISYALAFTDLWNVGQSALSANWRELLATMDEIKKHNEERVVDGYFTYELECVQLCIGTIPVSREPPDVALSMLELPYLAISELQLALEQELQIGFFRLGEVHPSDLTAQCHC
;
A
#
# COMPACT_ATOMS: atom_id res chain seq x y z
N MET A 1 29.57 1.61 -8.29
CA MET A 1 28.45 1.37 -7.36
C MET A 1 28.43 2.31 -6.14
N HIS A 2 29.50 2.47 -5.35
CA HIS A 2 29.46 3.29 -4.12
C HIS A 2 28.97 4.75 -4.31
N GLN A 3 29.25 5.38 -5.47
CA GLN A 3 28.71 6.71 -5.78
C GLN A 3 27.19 6.73 -6.04
N ALA A 4 26.61 5.68 -6.64
CA ALA A 4 25.17 5.59 -6.85
C ALA A 4 24.42 5.33 -5.53
N VAL A 5 25.02 4.56 -4.62
CA VAL A 5 24.48 4.31 -3.28
C VAL A 5 24.42 5.59 -2.45
N ALA A 6 25.49 6.40 -2.46
CA ALA A 6 25.52 7.68 -1.76
C ALA A 6 24.54 8.71 -2.35
N LEU A 7 24.33 8.68 -3.67
CA LEU A 7 23.35 9.52 -4.35
C LEU A 7 21.92 9.26 -3.86
N LEU A 8 21.60 8.00 -3.54
CA LEU A 8 20.25 7.58 -3.16
C LEU A 8 19.95 7.68 -1.66
N GLU A 9 20.92 8.08 -0.84
CA GLU A 9 20.78 8.21 0.62
C GLU A 9 19.55 9.05 1.05
N PRO A 10 19.24 10.21 0.42
CA PRO A 10 18.08 11.01 0.81
C PRO A 10 16.75 10.28 0.65
N TRP A 11 16.61 9.46 -0.39
CA TRP A 11 15.41 8.67 -0.66
C TRP A 11 15.35 7.41 0.22
N CYS A 12 16.50 6.78 0.47
CA CYS A 12 16.57 5.66 1.42
C CYS A 12 16.17 6.08 2.83
N ALA A 13 16.51 7.31 3.25
CA ALA A 13 16.10 7.86 4.53
C ALA A 13 14.57 8.03 4.64
N VAL A 14 13.87 8.33 3.54
CA VAL A 14 12.40 8.43 3.51
C VAL A 14 11.76 7.06 3.71
N LEU A 15 12.34 6.01 3.12
CA LEU A 15 11.85 4.63 3.20
C LEU A 15 12.14 3.96 4.55
N ARG A 16 13.14 4.49 5.29
CA ARG A 16 13.58 3.91 6.56
C ARG A 16 12.44 3.88 7.59
N GLY A 17 12.18 2.68 8.12
CA GLY A 17 11.09 2.45 9.08
C GLY A 17 9.68 2.43 8.47
N ARG A 18 9.56 2.55 7.13
CA ARG A 18 8.28 2.46 6.40
C ARG A 18 8.15 1.20 5.57
N LEU A 19 9.25 0.48 5.35
CA LEU A 19 9.29 -0.75 4.57
C LEU A 19 9.15 -1.98 5.47
N ASN A 20 8.41 -2.96 4.99
CA ASN A 20 8.39 -4.31 5.52
C ASN A 20 8.27 -5.32 4.37
N VAL A 21 8.70 -6.56 4.57
CA VAL A 21 8.45 -7.64 3.60
C VAL A 21 7.09 -8.26 3.90
N GLU A 22 6.26 -8.41 2.87
CA GLU A 22 4.99 -9.13 2.94
C GLU A 22 5.00 -10.31 1.98
N SER A 23 4.74 -11.50 2.52
CA SER A 23 4.58 -12.76 1.77
C SER A 23 3.11 -13.13 1.53
N ARG A 24 2.17 -12.25 1.92
CA ARG A 24 0.73 -12.57 1.94
C ARG A 24 0.02 -12.42 0.59
N PHE A 25 0.66 -11.80 -0.40
CA PHE A 25 0.03 -11.43 -1.67
C PHE A 25 0.28 -12.46 -2.78
N SER A 26 1.39 -13.21 -2.73
CA SER A 26 1.72 -14.29 -3.66
C SER A 26 2.98 -15.04 -3.22
N ASP A 27 3.39 -16.05 -3.97
CA ASP A 27 4.69 -16.73 -3.85
C ASP A 27 5.90 -15.80 -4.12
N ASN A 28 5.66 -14.57 -4.60
CA ASN A 28 6.68 -13.56 -4.85
C ASN A 28 6.71 -12.53 -3.71
N TRP A 29 7.88 -11.96 -3.42
CA TRP A 29 8.01 -10.95 -2.37
C TRP A 29 7.38 -9.61 -2.72
N TRP A 30 6.69 -9.03 -1.75
CA TRP A 30 6.16 -7.68 -1.82
C TRP A 30 6.81 -6.79 -0.77
N LEU A 31 7.13 -5.56 -1.14
CA LEU A 31 7.52 -4.53 -0.19
C LEU A 31 6.28 -3.77 0.28
N SER A 32 5.87 -4.02 1.51
CA SER A 32 4.86 -3.23 2.19
C SER A 32 5.43 -1.87 2.55
N VAL A 33 4.71 -0.83 2.13
CA VAL A 33 5.08 0.57 2.34
C VAL A 33 3.97 1.23 3.12
N ARG A 34 4.30 1.77 4.30
CA ARG A 34 3.36 2.55 5.12
C ARG A 34 3.40 4.04 4.72
N PRO A 35 2.31 4.59 4.13
CA PRO A 35 2.25 6.01 3.79
C PRO A 35 2.29 6.91 5.04
N PRO A 36 2.63 8.21 4.88
CA PRO A 36 2.63 9.15 6.00
C PRO A 36 1.23 9.47 6.54
N LEU A 37 1.11 9.58 7.86
CA LEU A 37 -0.09 9.97 8.60
C LEU A 37 -0.15 11.50 8.74
N SER A 38 -0.56 12.24 7.71
CA SER A 38 -0.80 13.68 7.86
C SER A 38 -1.82 14.19 6.83
N LEU A 39 -2.90 14.81 7.32
CA LEU A 39 -3.88 15.56 6.50
C LEU A 39 -3.44 17.00 6.25
N LEU A 40 -2.72 17.59 7.21
CA LEU A 40 -2.14 18.93 7.09
C LEU A 40 -1.07 18.97 5.99
N ALA A 41 -0.38 17.84 5.78
CA ALA A 41 0.49 17.58 4.64
C ALA A 41 -0.18 17.82 3.30
N ILE A 42 -1.35 17.21 3.15
CA ILE A 42 -2.03 17.06 1.87
C ILE A 42 -2.79 18.33 1.51
N LEU A 43 -3.27 19.08 2.51
CA LEU A 43 -4.08 20.27 2.27
C LEU A 43 -3.29 21.58 2.16
N ASN A 44 -2.05 21.70 2.66
CA ASN A 44 -1.36 23.00 2.53
C ASN A 44 0.19 23.07 2.51
N ARG A 45 0.99 22.03 2.77
CA ARG A 45 2.48 22.18 2.64
C ARG A 45 3.38 20.93 2.69
N GLU A 46 2.86 19.72 2.90
CA GLU A 46 3.68 18.48 2.99
C GLU A 46 3.31 17.43 1.91
N ALA A 47 2.71 17.87 0.80
CA ALA A 47 2.67 17.14 -0.48
C ALA A 47 4.07 16.69 -0.95
N ALA A 48 5.12 17.31 -0.40
CA ALA A 48 6.51 16.92 -0.58
C ALA A 48 6.82 15.52 -0.02
N GLU A 49 6.23 15.09 1.09
CA GLU A 49 6.54 13.77 1.67
C GLU A 49 6.01 12.63 0.80
N ILE A 50 4.77 12.73 0.32
CA ILE A 50 4.17 11.74 -0.58
C ILE A 50 4.92 11.73 -1.92
N ARG A 51 5.32 12.90 -2.42
CA ARG A 51 6.17 13.00 -3.61
C ARG A 51 7.52 12.33 -3.39
N LEU A 52 8.20 12.60 -2.28
CA LEU A 52 9.49 12.00 -1.96
C LEU A 52 9.38 10.48 -1.78
N LEU A 53 8.29 10.00 -1.18
CA LEU A 53 7.98 8.58 -1.08
C LEU A 53 7.86 7.96 -2.47
N ARG A 54 7.07 8.57 -3.38
CA ARG A 54 6.96 8.12 -4.76
C ARG A 54 8.31 8.08 -5.47
N GLU A 55 9.05 9.19 -5.43
CA GLU A 55 10.38 9.30 -6.04
C GLU A 55 11.33 8.21 -5.51
N ALA A 56 11.26 7.90 -4.21
CA ALA A 56 12.06 6.85 -3.60
C ALA A 56 11.71 5.45 -4.14
N LEU A 57 10.42 5.13 -4.27
CA LEU A 57 9.97 3.84 -4.81
C LEU A 57 10.28 3.70 -6.32
N GLU A 58 10.15 4.79 -7.08
CA GLU A 58 10.52 4.86 -8.50
C GLU A 58 12.03 4.63 -8.69
N LEU A 59 12.88 5.31 -7.91
CA LEU A 59 14.33 5.12 -7.95
C LEU A 59 14.71 3.70 -7.53
N LEU A 60 14.10 3.15 -6.48
CA LEU A 60 14.34 1.77 -6.06
C LEU A 60 14.01 0.78 -7.18
N SER A 61 12.88 0.96 -7.85
CA SER A 61 12.47 0.13 -8.99
C SER A 61 13.44 0.23 -10.16
N LEU A 62 13.92 1.45 -10.45
CA LEU A 62 14.89 1.67 -11.50
C LEU A 62 16.23 0.98 -11.19
N VAL A 63 16.72 1.08 -9.95
CA VAL A 63 17.92 0.36 -9.52
C VAL A 63 17.70 -1.15 -9.60
N ALA A 64 16.55 -1.67 -9.17
CA ALA A 64 16.25 -3.10 -9.24
C ALA A 64 16.41 -3.70 -10.65
N ILE A 65 15.99 -2.95 -11.67
CA ILE A 65 16.06 -3.36 -13.08
C ILE A 65 17.48 -3.23 -13.64
N VAL A 66 18.20 -2.20 -13.19
CA VAL A 66 19.53 -1.87 -13.70
C VAL A 66 20.62 -2.71 -13.04
N ASP A 67 20.53 -2.89 -11.72
CA ASP A 67 21.48 -3.57 -10.85
C ASP A 67 20.74 -4.12 -9.62
N ASN A 68 20.23 -5.35 -9.76
CA ASN A 68 19.40 -6.00 -8.74
C ASN A 68 20.14 -6.14 -7.40
N GLU A 69 21.42 -6.53 -7.45
CA GLU A 69 22.25 -6.72 -6.26
C GLU A 69 22.53 -5.40 -5.54
N ALA A 70 22.74 -4.29 -6.28
CA ALA A 70 22.80 -2.96 -5.67
C ALA A 70 21.49 -2.59 -4.97
N CYS A 71 20.34 -2.94 -5.55
CA CYS A 71 19.03 -2.70 -4.94
C CYS A 71 18.87 -3.45 -3.62
N LYS A 72 19.23 -4.75 -3.59
CA LYS A 72 19.21 -5.56 -2.37
C LYS A 72 20.07 -4.94 -1.26
N LEU A 73 21.29 -4.51 -1.59
CA LEU A 73 22.18 -3.83 -0.66
C LEU A 73 21.61 -2.49 -0.15
N LEU A 74 20.97 -1.71 -1.01
CA LEU A 74 20.30 -0.46 -0.61
C LEU A 74 19.15 -0.71 0.36
N LEU A 75 18.34 -1.73 0.12
CA LEU A 75 17.24 -2.12 1.00
C LEU A 75 17.76 -2.50 2.39
N LEU A 76 18.79 -3.34 2.44
CA LEU A 76 19.41 -3.82 3.67
C LEU A 76 20.13 -2.71 4.44
N GLU A 77 21.12 -2.07 3.81
CA GLU A 77 22.06 -1.20 4.51
C GLU A 77 21.53 0.22 4.70
N ARG A 78 20.73 0.73 3.74
CA ARG A 78 20.33 2.14 3.71
C ARG A 78 18.87 2.34 4.09
N CYS A 79 17.97 1.53 3.57
CA CYS A 79 16.55 1.57 3.93
C CYS A 79 16.28 0.87 5.26
N GLY A 80 17.22 0.07 5.77
CA GLY A 80 17.09 -0.63 7.05
C GLY A 80 16.02 -1.71 7.05
N LEU A 81 15.75 -2.30 5.88
CA LEU A 81 14.84 -3.43 5.74
C LEU A 81 15.50 -4.65 6.40
N LYS A 82 14.79 -5.27 7.35
CA LYS A 82 15.21 -6.55 7.92
C LYS A 82 14.74 -7.64 6.99
N LEU A 83 15.67 -8.32 6.36
CA LEU A 83 15.40 -9.47 5.52
C LEU A 83 15.69 -10.73 6.32
N ASP A 84 14.80 -11.71 6.24
CA ASP A 84 15.11 -13.07 6.63
C ASP A 84 16.04 -13.68 5.56
N ASP A 85 16.79 -14.73 5.91
CA ASP A 85 17.91 -15.34 5.15
C ASP A 85 17.59 -15.84 3.71
N GLN A 86 16.41 -15.55 3.16
CA GLN A 86 15.91 -16.08 1.90
C GLN A 86 16.18 -15.19 0.67
N PHE A 87 16.98 -14.12 0.75
CA PHE A 87 17.12 -13.10 -0.31
C PHE A 87 17.96 -13.50 -1.56
N ASP A 88 17.97 -14.77 -1.92
CA ASP A 88 18.71 -15.28 -3.08
C ASP A 88 17.99 -15.03 -4.41
N GLU A 89 16.67 -14.81 -4.41
CA GLU A 89 15.88 -14.58 -5.63
C GLU A 89 16.03 -13.16 -6.20
N GLU A 90 15.71 -13.00 -7.49
CA GLU A 90 15.73 -11.70 -8.17
C GLU A 90 14.63 -10.78 -7.63
N PHE A 91 15.02 -9.60 -7.16
CA PHE A 91 14.07 -8.63 -6.62
C PHE A 91 13.24 -7.99 -7.75
N THR A 92 11.95 -8.29 -7.79
CA THR A 92 10.99 -7.62 -8.71
C THR A 92 10.31 -6.46 -7.98
N PRO A 93 10.26 -5.23 -8.55
CA PRO A 93 9.66 -4.08 -7.90
C PRO A 93 8.14 -4.21 -7.78
N ARG A 94 7.69 -4.68 -6.61
CA ARG A 94 6.27 -4.80 -6.25
C ARG A 94 6.04 -4.16 -4.88
N PHE A 95 5.06 -3.25 -4.81
CA PHE A 95 4.80 -2.50 -3.60
C PHE A 95 3.36 -2.64 -3.11
N VAL A 96 3.17 -2.79 -1.81
CA VAL A 96 1.86 -2.74 -1.18
C VAL A 96 1.75 -1.42 -0.42
N LEU A 97 0.85 -0.52 -0.83
CA LEU A 97 0.54 0.66 -0.04
C LEU A 97 -0.44 0.27 1.07
N ARG A 98 0.05 0.27 2.31
CA ARG A 98 -0.70 -0.20 3.46
C ARG A 98 -1.33 0.94 4.25
N PHE A 99 -2.66 0.98 4.25
CA PHE A 99 -3.50 1.85 5.05
C PHE A 99 -4.05 1.05 6.23
N ASP A 100 -3.82 1.53 7.44
CA ASP A 100 -4.31 0.88 8.67
C ASP A 100 -5.44 1.70 9.32
N ALA A 101 -5.93 1.24 10.47
CA ALA A 101 -6.94 1.95 11.25
C ALA A 101 -6.54 3.39 11.59
N GLU A 102 -5.25 3.70 11.75
CA GLU A 102 -4.80 5.06 12.09
C GLU A 102 -5.07 6.01 10.93
N HIS A 103 -4.85 5.59 9.68
CA HIS A 103 -5.15 6.41 8.50
C HIS A 103 -6.63 6.81 8.45
N LEU A 104 -7.51 5.85 8.72
CA LEU A 104 -8.96 6.07 8.68
C LEU A 104 -9.49 6.81 9.92
N ARG A 105 -8.82 6.69 11.06
CA ARG A 105 -9.12 7.48 12.28
C ARG A 105 -8.85 8.97 12.07
N TYR A 106 -7.81 9.32 11.31
CA TYR A 106 -7.53 10.72 10.99
C TYR A 106 -8.58 11.31 10.04
N SER A 107 -8.88 10.61 8.95
CA SER A 107 -9.98 10.95 8.05
C SER A 107 -10.31 9.78 7.15
N ALA A 108 -11.60 9.59 6.90
CA ALA A 108 -12.08 8.65 5.90
C ALA A 108 -11.55 8.95 4.48
N LEU A 109 -11.17 10.20 4.20
CA LEU A 109 -10.69 10.61 2.86
C LEU A 109 -9.16 10.54 2.73
N LEU A 110 -8.44 10.26 3.82
CA LEU A 110 -6.99 10.31 3.84
C LEU A 110 -6.35 9.33 2.84
N PRO A 111 -6.76 8.04 2.77
CA PRO A 111 -6.18 7.11 1.81
C PRO A 111 -6.31 7.59 0.37
N SER A 112 -7.51 8.01 -0.03
CA SER A 112 -7.77 8.55 -1.36
C SER A 112 -6.95 9.80 -1.66
N ALA A 113 -6.83 10.72 -0.71
CA ALA A 113 -6.04 11.92 -0.88
C ALA A 113 -4.53 11.61 -1.04
N ILE A 114 -4.01 10.61 -0.31
CA ILE A 114 -2.65 10.10 -0.48
C ILE A 114 -2.45 9.52 -1.87
N LEU A 115 -3.37 8.66 -2.33
CA LEU A 115 -3.29 8.02 -3.63
C LEU A 115 -3.31 9.04 -4.77
N ARG A 116 -4.19 10.05 -4.71
CA ARG A 116 -4.19 11.15 -5.69
C ARG A 116 -2.83 11.84 -5.75
N GLN A 117 -2.28 12.22 -4.60
CA GLN A 117 -1.01 12.93 -4.58
C GLN A 117 0.16 12.06 -5.06
N PHE A 118 0.13 10.77 -4.74
CA PHE A 118 1.12 9.80 -5.20
C PHE A 118 1.04 9.64 -6.72
N PHE A 119 -0.09 9.17 -7.26
CA PHE A 119 -0.20 8.79 -8.67
C PHE A 119 -0.41 9.97 -9.64
N LEU A 120 -1.17 10.99 -9.22
CA LEU A 120 -1.56 12.12 -10.08
C LEU A 120 -0.67 13.35 -9.89
N GLY A 121 0.14 13.38 -8.82
CA GLY A 121 1.04 14.49 -8.54
C GLY A 121 2.06 14.73 -9.67
N ARG A 122 2.08 15.93 -10.26
CA ARG A 122 2.90 16.21 -11.46
C ARG A 122 4.31 16.69 -11.18
N CYS A 123 4.60 17.15 -9.97
CA CYS A 123 5.92 17.70 -9.63
C CYS A 123 6.88 16.56 -9.26
N THR A 124 8.06 16.54 -9.88
CA THR A 124 9.24 15.81 -9.40
C THR A 124 10.32 16.82 -9.01
N SER A 125 11.23 16.43 -8.13
CA SER A 125 12.37 17.25 -7.76
C SER A 125 13.46 17.24 -8.85
N VAL A 126 14.24 18.32 -8.96
CA VAL A 126 15.41 18.35 -9.86
C VAL A 126 16.41 17.26 -9.48
N ALA A 127 16.62 17.07 -8.17
CA ALA A 127 17.48 16.01 -7.64
C ALA A 127 17.02 14.60 -8.08
N PHE A 128 15.72 14.35 -8.17
CA PHE A 128 15.19 13.08 -8.69
C PHE A 128 15.53 12.89 -10.17
N GLN A 129 15.36 13.92 -11.01
CA GLN A 129 15.72 13.83 -12.43
C GLN A 129 17.23 13.60 -12.64
N ASP A 130 18.05 14.23 -11.81
CA ASP A 130 19.50 14.02 -11.80
C ASP A 130 19.85 12.57 -11.39
N ALA A 131 19.15 12.02 -10.39
CA ALA A 131 19.33 10.65 -9.94
C ALA A 131 18.92 9.62 -11.00
N VAL A 132 17.74 9.79 -11.61
CA VAL A 132 17.29 8.97 -12.74
C VAL A 132 18.31 9.00 -13.88
N SER A 133 18.76 10.20 -14.25
CA SER A 133 19.77 10.39 -15.29
C SER A 133 21.10 9.71 -14.96
N ALA A 134 21.55 9.81 -13.71
CA ALA A 134 22.79 9.18 -13.25
C ALA A 134 22.72 7.64 -13.27
N ILE A 135 21.56 7.05 -12.94
CA ILE A 135 21.34 5.59 -12.98
C ILE A 135 21.25 5.09 -14.42
N LEU A 136 20.62 5.84 -15.33
CA LEU A 136 20.44 5.46 -16.73
C LEU A 136 21.65 5.74 -17.62
N LYS A 137 22.46 6.76 -17.33
CA LYS A 137 23.64 7.17 -18.15
C LYS A 137 24.67 6.06 -18.41
N PRO A 138 24.99 5.15 -17.47
CA PRO A 138 25.85 4.00 -17.73
C PRO A 138 25.18 2.93 -18.61
N HIS A 139 23.85 2.93 -18.71
CA HIS A 139 23.02 1.89 -19.34
C HIS A 139 22.41 2.35 -20.68
N LYS A 140 23.11 3.26 -21.39
CA LYS A 140 22.69 3.81 -22.69
C LYS A 140 22.26 2.69 -23.65
N GLY A 141 20.96 2.62 -23.93
CA GLY A 141 20.34 1.63 -24.81
C GLY A 141 19.06 1.00 -24.25
N ARG A 142 18.88 1.01 -22.92
CA ARG A 142 17.64 0.56 -22.25
C ARG A 142 16.80 1.77 -21.82
N GLN A 143 16.03 2.32 -22.76
CA GLN A 143 14.87 3.13 -22.40
C GLN A 143 13.65 2.23 -22.43
N GLU A 144 13.56 1.33 -21.45
CA GLU A 144 12.33 0.61 -21.20
C GLU A 144 11.53 1.39 -20.18
N ILE A 145 10.24 1.52 -20.45
CA ILE A 145 9.28 2.05 -19.48
C ILE A 145 9.28 1.09 -18.29
N VAL A 146 9.65 1.58 -17.12
CA VAL A 146 9.67 0.80 -15.89
C VAL A 146 8.24 0.60 -15.40
N LYS A 147 7.74 -0.62 -15.54
CA LYS A 147 6.43 -1.01 -15.02
C LYS A 147 6.57 -1.37 -13.53
N ILE A 148 5.83 -0.66 -12.69
CA ILE A 148 5.79 -0.88 -11.24
C ILE A 148 4.43 -1.48 -10.88
N SER A 149 4.44 -2.73 -10.42
CA SER A 149 3.26 -3.36 -9.87
C SER A 149 2.99 -2.85 -8.47
N TYR A 150 1.72 -2.56 -8.17
CA TYR A 150 1.31 -2.18 -6.83
C TYR A 150 0.00 -2.83 -6.39
N ALA A 151 -0.16 -2.93 -5.08
CA ALA A 151 -1.38 -3.35 -4.43
C ALA A 151 -1.76 -2.32 -3.34
N LEU A 152 -3.04 -2.29 -2.99
CA LEU A 152 -3.54 -1.49 -1.88
C LEU A 152 -3.99 -2.43 -0.76
N ALA A 153 -3.54 -2.20 0.46
CA ALA A 153 -3.94 -3.01 1.61
C ALA A 153 -4.58 -2.13 2.69
N PHE A 154 -5.84 -2.39 3.02
CA PHE A 154 -6.54 -1.75 4.12
C PHE A 154 -6.63 -2.73 5.27
N THR A 155 -5.99 -2.42 6.39
CA THR A 155 -5.80 -3.35 7.52
C THR A 155 -6.35 -2.80 8.81
N ASP A 156 -6.65 -3.70 9.76
CA ASP A 156 -7.15 -3.38 11.10
C ASP A 156 -8.47 -2.59 11.09
N LEU A 157 -9.33 -2.85 10.09
CA LEU A 157 -10.58 -2.10 9.88
C LEU A 157 -11.68 -2.38 10.93
N TRP A 158 -11.44 -3.32 11.85
CA TRP A 158 -12.43 -3.80 12.83
C TRP A 158 -13.06 -2.68 13.67
N ASN A 159 -12.29 -1.64 13.99
CA ASN A 159 -12.71 -0.54 14.85
C ASN A 159 -13.06 0.74 14.08
N VAL A 160 -13.16 0.68 12.75
CA VAL A 160 -13.52 1.83 11.93
C VAL A 160 -15.04 1.86 11.78
N GLY A 161 -15.66 2.98 12.15
CA GLY A 161 -17.12 3.13 12.04
C GLY A 161 -17.62 2.97 10.60
N GLN A 162 -18.80 2.38 10.42
CA GLN A 162 -19.40 2.11 9.09
C GLN A 162 -19.50 3.36 8.20
N SER A 163 -19.82 4.52 8.79
CA SER A 163 -19.89 5.80 8.07
C SER A 163 -18.52 6.22 7.51
N ALA A 164 -17.44 6.01 8.26
CA ALA A 164 -16.09 6.29 7.80
C ALA A 164 -15.61 5.28 6.74
N LEU A 165 -15.92 4.00 6.90
CA LEU A 165 -15.60 2.96 5.91
C LEU A 165 -16.31 3.21 4.58
N SER A 166 -17.62 3.50 4.61
CA SER A 166 -18.41 3.77 3.41
C SER A 166 -17.97 5.05 2.69
N ALA A 167 -17.66 6.12 3.43
CA ALA A 167 -17.10 7.34 2.85
C ALA A 167 -15.73 7.10 2.21
N ASN A 168 -14.83 6.39 2.89
CA ASN A 168 -13.53 6.01 2.36
C ASN A 168 -13.67 5.21 1.07
N TRP A 169 -14.52 4.18 1.06
CA TRP A 169 -14.64 3.28 -0.09
C TRP A 169 -15.23 3.98 -1.32
N ARG A 170 -16.24 4.84 -1.13
CA ARG A 170 -16.78 5.68 -2.22
C ARG A 170 -15.70 6.58 -2.82
N GLU A 171 -14.95 7.26 -1.98
CA GLU A 171 -13.89 8.18 -2.42
C GLU A 171 -12.72 7.45 -3.07
N LEU A 172 -12.38 6.26 -2.56
CA LEU A 172 -11.31 5.42 -3.08
C LEU A 172 -11.61 4.99 -4.51
N LEU A 173 -12.83 4.53 -4.80
CA LEU A 173 -13.18 4.12 -6.16
C LEU A 173 -13.12 5.28 -7.15
N ALA A 174 -13.65 6.44 -6.78
CA ALA A 174 -13.53 7.64 -7.60
C ALA A 174 -12.06 7.98 -7.88
N THR A 175 -11.20 7.86 -6.86
CA THR A 175 -9.76 8.07 -7.01
C THR A 175 -9.09 7.03 -7.92
N MET A 176 -9.49 5.76 -7.82
CA MET A 176 -8.97 4.69 -8.68
C MET A 176 -9.35 4.91 -10.14
N ASP A 177 -10.58 5.36 -10.40
CA ASP A 177 -11.03 5.73 -11.75
C ASP A 177 -10.23 6.91 -12.32
N GLU A 178 -9.97 7.93 -11.50
CA GLU A 178 -9.10 9.06 -11.86
C GLU A 178 -7.68 8.58 -12.23
N ILE A 179 -7.10 7.67 -11.44
CA ILE A 179 -5.77 7.10 -11.67
C ILE A 179 -5.74 6.27 -12.95
N LYS A 180 -6.76 5.41 -13.16
CA LYS A 180 -6.88 4.58 -14.37
C LYS A 180 -6.93 5.45 -15.62
N LYS A 181 -7.81 6.46 -15.64
CA LYS A 181 -7.92 7.41 -16.74
C LYS A 181 -6.61 8.16 -16.98
N HIS A 182 -5.95 8.63 -15.91
CA HIS A 182 -4.67 9.32 -16.02
C HIS A 182 -3.57 8.42 -16.60
N ASN A 183 -3.53 7.14 -16.23
CA ASN A 183 -2.56 6.18 -16.76
C ASN A 183 -2.79 5.88 -18.26
N GLU A 184 -4.05 5.81 -18.71
CA GLU A 184 -4.40 5.68 -20.13
C GLU A 184 -3.94 6.90 -20.95
N GLU A 185 -4.06 8.11 -20.39
CA GLU A 185 -3.61 9.35 -21.04
C GLU A 185 -2.08 9.53 -21.03
N ARG A 186 -1.35 8.91 -20.09
CA ARG A 186 0.09 9.14 -19.85
C ARG A 186 1.05 8.24 -20.60
N VAL A 187 0.58 7.33 -21.45
CA VAL A 187 1.40 6.33 -22.18
C VAL A 187 2.53 6.95 -23.04
N VAL A 188 2.62 8.27 -23.14
CA VAL A 188 3.52 8.98 -24.07
C VAL A 188 4.76 9.65 -23.43
N ASP A 189 4.81 9.95 -22.10
CA ASP A 189 5.81 10.92 -21.57
C ASP A 189 6.50 10.57 -20.22
N GLY A 190 6.51 9.29 -19.79
CA GLY A 190 7.06 8.90 -18.48
C GLY A 190 8.05 7.74 -18.49
N TYR A 191 9.03 7.76 -17.57
CA TYR A 191 9.92 6.62 -17.30
C TYR A 191 9.24 5.48 -16.55
N PHE A 192 8.13 5.76 -15.85
CA PHE A 192 7.47 4.83 -14.95
C PHE A 192 5.98 4.71 -15.27
N THR A 193 5.45 3.48 -15.27
CA THR A 193 4.02 3.18 -15.35
C THR A 193 3.61 2.32 -14.16
N TYR A 194 2.37 2.49 -13.70
CA TYR A 194 1.85 1.81 -12.52
C TYR A 194 0.73 0.85 -12.89
N GLU A 195 0.83 -0.40 -12.44
CA GLU A 195 -0.19 -1.42 -12.62
C GLU A 195 -0.74 -1.86 -11.27
N LEU A 196 -2.05 -1.70 -11.07
CA LEU A 196 -2.72 -2.21 -9.89
C LEU A 196 -2.96 -3.70 -10.06
N GLU A 197 -2.39 -4.53 -9.19
CA GLU A 197 -2.61 -5.99 -9.21
C GLU A 197 -3.79 -6.39 -8.33
N CYS A 198 -3.97 -5.80 -7.14
CA CYS A 198 -5.08 -6.14 -6.26
C CYS A 198 -5.38 -5.07 -5.20
N VAL A 199 -6.57 -5.18 -4.61
CA VAL A 199 -6.95 -4.46 -3.39
C VAL A 199 -7.32 -5.47 -2.30
N GLN A 200 -6.62 -5.39 -1.17
CA GLN A 200 -6.86 -6.19 0.01
C GLN A 200 -7.57 -5.39 1.10
N LEU A 201 -8.58 -6.00 1.71
CA LEU A 201 -9.33 -5.51 2.85
C LEU A 201 -9.23 -6.54 3.98
N CYS A 202 -8.68 -6.16 5.13
CA CYS A 202 -8.64 -6.98 6.33
C CYS A 202 -9.61 -6.38 7.37
N ILE A 203 -10.74 -7.05 7.56
CA ILE A 203 -11.74 -6.69 8.58
C ILE A 203 -11.53 -7.64 9.77
N GLY A 204 -10.75 -7.21 10.75
CA GLY A 204 -10.35 -8.08 11.86
C GLY A 204 -9.30 -9.12 11.43
N THR A 205 -9.52 -10.39 11.76
CA THR A 205 -8.61 -11.51 11.42
C THR A 205 -8.78 -12.05 10.00
N ILE A 206 -9.77 -11.57 9.25
CA ILE A 206 -10.13 -12.12 7.94
C ILE A 206 -9.53 -11.24 6.83
N PRO A 207 -8.52 -11.72 6.09
CA PRO A 207 -8.04 -11.07 4.88
C PRO A 207 -8.97 -11.37 3.70
N VAL A 208 -9.45 -10.34 3.02
CA VAL A 208 -10.18 -10.43 1.75
C VAL A 208 -9.33 -9.78 0.67
N SER A 209 -8.88 -10.52 -0.34
CA SER A 209 -8.14 -9.99 -1.50
C SER A 209 -9.03 -10.05 -2.74
N ARG A 210 -9.00 -9.01 -3.59
CA ARG A 210 -9.76 -8.97 -4.85
C ARG A 210 -8.96 -8.34 -5.98
N GLU A 211 -9.23 -8.81 -7.19
CA GLU A 211 -8.76 -8.21 -8.45
C GLU A 211 -9.29 -6.76 -8.62
N PRO A 212 -8.63 -5.92 -9.45
CA PRO A 212 -9.00 -4.53 -9.67
C PRO A 212 -10.46 -4.36 -10.17
N PRO A 213 -11.04 -3.15 -10.10
CA PRO A 213 -12.48 -2.98 -9.99
C PRO A 213 -13.22 -3.22 -11.31
N ASP A 214 -13.70 -4.44 -11.50
CA ASP A 214 -14.97 -4.71 -12.21
C ASP A 214 -16.07 -5.21 -11.25
N VAL A 215 -15.75 -5.41 -9.96
CA VAL A 215 -16.69 -5.97 -8.95
C VAL A 215 -16.92 -5.00 -7.77
N ALA A 216 -16.33 -3.81 -7.78
CA ALA A 216 -16.60 -2.80 -6.76
C ALA A 216 -18.07 -2.32 -6.77
N LEU A 217 -18.77 -2.48 -7.89
CA LEU A 217 -20.16 -2.06 -8.05
C LEU A 217 -21.16 -2.99 -7.33
N SER A 218 -20.91 -4.30 -7.23
CA SER A 218 -21.88 -5.22 -6.61
C SER A 218 -21.84 -5.24 -5.08
N MET A 219 -20.76 -4.79 -4.44
CA MET A 219 -20.69 -4.64 -2.98
C MET A 219 -20.97 -3.23 -2.46
N LEU A 220 -21.08 -2.23 -3.34
CA LEU A 220 -21.38 -0.85 -2.96
C LEU A 220 -22.81 -0.38 -3.27
N GLU A 221 -23.58 -1.15 -4.04
CA GLU A 221 -25.04 -1.09 -3.95
C GLU A 221 -25.45 -1.76 -2.63
N LEU A 222 -25.33 -1.04 -1.52
CA LEU A 222 -25.72 -1.55 -0.21
C LEU A 222 -27.14 -1.14 0.17
N PRO A 223 -28.13 -2.04 0.02
CA PRO A 223 -29.24 -2.09 0.95
C PRO A 223 -29.10 -3.24 1.97
N TYR A 224 -28.13 -4.14 1.84
CA TYR A 224 -27.89 -5.24 2.78
C TYR A 224 -26.42 -5.70 2.76
N LEU A 225 -25.49 -4.92 3.34
CA LEU A 225 -24.26 -5.55 3.85
C LEU A 225 -24.71 -6.37 5.06
N ALA A 226 -25.19 -7.58 4.79
CA ALA A 226 -25.54 -8.55 5.80
C ALA A 226 -24.24 -8.97 6.48
N ILE A 227 -23.87 -8.20 7.51
CA ILE A 227 -22.87 -8.57 8.51
C ILE A 227 -23.15 -10.01 8.98
N SER A 228 -24.42 -10.46 8.93
CA SER A 228 -24.93 -11.79 9.26
C SER A 228 -24.25 -12.99 8.59
N GLU A 229 -23.75 -12.93 7.35
CA GLU A 229 -23.06 -14.12 6.77
C GLU A 229 -21.60 -14.24 7.26
N LEU A 230 -20.92 -13.10 7.45
CA LEU A 230 -19.62 -13.06 8.12
C LEU A 230 -19.76 -13.38 9.62
N GLN A 231 -20.86 -12.97 10.24
CA GLN A 231 -21.22 -13.33 11.62
C GLN A 231 -21.52 -14.83 11.74
N LEU A 232 -22.13 -15.47 10.73
CA LEU A 232 -22.36 -16.92 10.72
C LEU A 232 -21.05 -17.71 10.58
N ALA A 233 -20.11 -17.25 9.74
CA ALA A 233 -18.78 -17.85 9.65
C ALA A 233 -17.98 -17.65 10.95
N LEU A 234 -18.09 -16.46 11.57
CA LEU A 234 -17.50 -16.16 12.88
C LEU A 234 -18.12 -16.98 14.02
N GLU A 235 -19.44 -17.22 14.02
CA GLU A 235 -20.12 -18.08 15.00
C GLU A 235 -19.80 -19.57 14.77
N GLN A 236 -19.59 -20.00 13.53
CA GLN A 236 -19.15 -21.36 13.22
C GLN A 236 -17.66 -21.62 13.54
N GLU A 237 -16.78 -20.63 13.35
CA GLU A 237 -15.37 -20.75 13.76
C GLU A 237 -15.17 -20.55 15.27
N LEU A 238 -15.96 -19.71 15.94
CA LEU A 238 -15.97 -19.60 17.42
C LEU A 238 -16.53 -20.86 18.11
N GLN A 239 -17.29 -21.70 17.40
CA GLN A 239 -17.70 -23.02 17.87
C GLN A 239 -16.57 -24.06 17.82
N ILE A 240 -15.45 -23.79 17.14
CA ILE A 240 -14.25 -24.63 17.13
C ILE A 240 -13.26 -24.02 18.13
N GLY A 241 -13.51 -24.36 19.39
CA GLY A 241 -13.09 -23.57 20.54
C GLY A 241 -11.59 -23.40 20.77
N PHE A 242 -11.26 -22.22 21.25
CA PHE A 242 -10.15 -21.99 22.19
C PHE A 242 -10.60 -20.95 23.23
N PHE A 243 -11.37 -21.40 24.23
CA PHE A 243 -11.58 -20.61 25.45
C PHE A 243 -10.67 -21.13 26.56
N ARG A 244 -9.97 -20.21 27.22
CA ARG A 244 -9.17 -20.50 28.41
C ARG A 244 -10.11 -20.78 29.59
N LEU A 245 -9.77 -21.77 30.41
CA LEU A 245 -10.51 -22.09 31.63
C LEU A 245 -10.61 -20.85 32.54
N GLY A 246 -11.82 -20.31 32.72
CA GLY A 246 -12.12 -19.27 33.71
C GLY A 246 -12.86 -18.02 33.20
N GLU A 247 -13.08 -17.86 31.88
CA GLU A 247 -13.79 -16.69 31.34
C GLU A 247 -15.28 -17.00 31.11
N VAL A 248 -16.15 -16.13 31.65
CA VAL A 248 -17.62 -16.26 31.59
C VAL A 248 -18.11 -15.91 30.18
N HIS A 249 -18.98 -16.74 29.62
CA HIS A 249 -19.49 -16.60 28.27
C HIS A 249 -20.40 -15.37 28.13
N PRO A 250 -20.34 -14.59 27.03
CA PRO A 250 -21.20 -13.40 26.84
C PRO A 250 -22.70 -13.69 26.88
N SER A 251 -23.13 -14.94 26.61
CA SER A 251 -24.54 -15.33 26.72
C SER A 251 -25.05 -15.44 28.17
N ASP A 252 -24.15 -15.58 29.15
CA ASP A 252 -24.53 -15.60 30.57
C ASP A 252 -24.80 -14.17 31.11
N LEU A 253 -24.31 -13.14 30.42
CA LEU A 253 -24.58 -11.73 30.74
C LEU A 253 -25.94 -11.27 30.20
N THR A 254 -26.47 -11.91 29.15
CA THR A 254 -27.78 -11.58 28.57
C THR A 254 -28.99 -12.10 29.36
N ALA A 255 -28.79 -12.89 30.41
CA ALA A 255 -29.88 -13.40 31.26
C ALA A 255 -30.35 -12.41 32.35
N GLN A 256 -29.75 -11.22 32.49
CA GLN A 256 -30.04 -10.28 33.59
C GLN A 256 -30.65 -8.93 33.20
N CYS A 257 -31.10 -8.74 31.96
CA CYS A 257 -31.82 -7.51 31.59
C CYS A 257 -33.15 -7.83 30.89
N HIS A 258 -34.13 -8.25 31.69
CA HIS A 258 -35.54 -8.09 31.38
C HIS A 258 -36.14 -7.04 32.33
N CYS A 259 -36.52 -5.90 31.77
CA CYS A 259 -37.58 -5.00 32.24
C CYS A 259 -38.32 -4.50 30.99
#